data_AF-Q4QE55-F1
#
_entry.id   AF-Q4QE55-F1
#
_cell.length_a   1.000
_cell.length_b   1.000
_cell.length_c   1.000
_cell.angle_alpha   90.00
_cell.angle_beta   90.00
_cell.angle_gamma   90.00
#
_symmetry.space_group_name_H-M   'P 1'
#
loop_
_entity.id
_entity.type
_entity.pdbx_description
1 polymer ?
#
loop_
_entity_poly.entity_id
_entity_poly.type
_entity_poly.pdbx_seq_one_letter_code
_entity_poly.pdbx_strand_id
1 'polypeptide(L)'
;MPEHDWSGGVLAVVVLLVATACGVISGCDVCGVSVAKRVMAPSDRPDGGVPEATAVTSSGSTATATPMLELDDHLRGAATGKADTYVEEFYQAAGHLRCPQPQRHTQEEVARHRTKDDLWIVVDGNVLNVSAFVPHHPGGDVLLDGVGGQDMATVFAYFHDPSTVRLLVSFCIGRLLLQ
;
A
#
# COMPACT_ATOMS: atom_id res chain seq x y z
N MET A 1 -20.94 -26.74 47.95
CA MET A 1 -20.48 -25.41 48.43
C MET A 1 -19.24 -25.65 49.28
N PRO A 2 -18.15 -24.87 49.13
CA PRO A 2 -18.21 -23.45 48.78
C PRO A 2 -17.57 -23.09 47.43
N GLU A 3 -18.26 -22.13 46.82
CA GLU A 3 -17.87 -21.24 45.74
C GLU A 3 -16.93 -20.15 46.29
N HIS A 4 -15.89 -19.78 45.52
CA HIS A 4 -15.02 -18.65 45.83
C HIS A 4 -15.37 -17.45 44.93
N ASP A 5 -15.87 -16.42 45.61
CA ASP A 5 -16.19 -15.08 45.16
C ASP A 5 -14.90 -14.25 44.93
N TRP A 6 -14.78 -13.59 43.77
CA TRP A 6 -13.70 -12.65 43.48
C TRP A 6 -14.28 -11.38 42.84
N SER A 7 -14.90 -10.55 43.67
CA SER A 7 -15.28 -9.17 43.33
C SER A 7 -14.53 -8.19 44.25
N GLY A 8 -13.80 -7.22 43.67
CA GLY A 8 -13.55 -5.94 44.36
C GLY A 8 -12.11 -5.47 44.60
N GLY A 9 -11.12 -5.81 43.78
CA GLY A 9 -9.70 -5.49 44.10
C GLY A 9 -8.86 -4.68 43.11
N VAL A 10 -9.29 -4.44 41.87
CA VAL A 10 -8.33 -4.00 40.80
C VAL A 10 -8.54 -2.58 40.28
N LEU A 11 -9.55 -1.86 40.76
CA LEU A 11 -9.90 -0.52 40.27
C LEU A 11 -9.14 0.65 40.94
N ALA A 12 -8.19 0.39 41.85
CA ALA A 12 -7.55 1.43 42.66
C ALA A 12 -6.07 1.73 42.33
N VAL A 13 -5.47 1.14 41.29
CA VAL A 13 -4.03 1.34 40.97
C VAL A 13 -3.79 2.13 39.66
N VAL A 14 -4.83 2.46 38.89
CA VAL A 14 -4.68 3.06 37.55
C VAL A 14 -4.74 4.61 37.55
N VAL A 15 -4.85 5.29 38.70
CA VAL A 15 -5.09 6.75 38.76
C VAL A 15 -3.86 7.58 39.16
N LEU A 16 -2.63 7.05 39.19
CA LEU A 16 -1.47 7.82 39.69
C LEU A 16 -0.17 7.80 38.83
N LEU A 17 -0.24 7.81 37.49
CA LEU A 17 0.94 8.05 36.62
C LEU A 17 0.62 8.83 35.32
N VAL A 18 -0.16 9.91 35.39
CA VAL A 18 -0.48 10.78 34.23
C VAL A 18 0.07 12.21 34.36
N ALA A 19 1.02 12.49 35.26
CA ALA A 19 1.50 13.86 35.44
C ALA A 19 2.98 13.94 35.86
N THR A 20 3.91 13.75 34.90
CA THR A 20 5.26 14.39 34.90
C THR A 20 6.07 13.95 33.67
N ALA A 21 5.94 14.67 32.56
CA ALA A 21 7.00 14.89 31.56
C ALA A 21 6.52 15.86 30.46
N CYS A 22 5.89 16.97 30.86
CA CYS A 22 5.71 18.12 29.98
C CYS A 22 6.62 19.21 30.55
N GLY A 23 7.81 19.37 29.97
CA GLY A 23 8.67 20.51 30.32
C GLY A 23 10.16 20.28 30.20
N VAL A 24 10.68 19.94 29.01
CA VAL A 24 12.03 20.38 28.58
C VAL A 24 12.14 20.35 27.04
N ILE A 25 11.59 21.32 26.33
CA ILE A 25 12.17 21.74 25.03
C ILE A 25 12.08 23.27 24.98
N SER A 26 13.00 23.91 25.71
CA SER A 26 13.37 25.31 25.50
C SER A 26 14.22 25.35 24.23
N GLY A 27 13.82 26.17 23.27
CA GLY A 27 14.44 26.26 21.96
C GLY A 27 15.92 26.63 21.98
N CYS A 28 16.61 26.27 20.91
CA CYS A 28 17.70 27.04 20.32
C CYS A 28 17.84 26.67 18.85
N ASP A 29 17.70 27.69 18.03
CA ASP A 29 18.15 27.87 16.66
C ASP A 29 19.34 27.00 16.21
N VAL A 30 19.15 26.28 15.10
CA VAL A 30 20.14 26.21 14.01
C VAL A 30 19.40 26.54 12.72
N CYS A 31 19.16 27.83 12.50
CA CYS A 31 19.01 28.39 11.17
C CYS A 31 20.39 28.86 10.72
N GLY A 32 20.88 28.36 9.59
CA GLY A 32 22.07 28.96 8.97
C GLY A 32 22.78 28.12 7.93
N VAL A 33 22.13 27.78 6.82
CA VAL A 33 22.71 27.94 5.46
C VAL A 33 21.55 28.11 4.48
N SER A 34 21.46 29.28 3.85
CA SER A 34 20.60 29.50 2.68
C SER A 34 21.42 29.52 1.39
N VAL A 35 20.71 29.20 0.31
CA VAL A 35 20.99 29.45 -1.12
C VAL A 35 21.91 28.47 -1.83
N ALA A 36 21.29 27.61 -2.65
CA ALA A 36 21.51 27.63 -4.10
C ALA A 36 20.29 27.08 -4.84
N LYS A 37 19.56 27.99 -5.48
CA LYS A 37 18.46 27.72 -6.42
C LYS A 37 19.09 27.32 -7.76
N ARG A 38 18.94 26.07 -8.20
CA ARG A 38 19.21 25.69 -9.60
C ARG A 38 17.91 25.25 -10.26
N VAL A 39 17.33 26.19 -10.99
CA VAL A 39 16.33 25.94 -12.03
C VAL A 39 17.05 25.21 -13.17
N MET A 40 16.58 24.01 -13.53
CA MET A 40 16.98 23.34 -14.77
C MET A 40 15.75 23.23 -15.67
N ALA A 41 15.90 23.73 -16.90
CA ALA A 41 14.87 23.83 -17.93
C ALA A 41 14.63 22.47 -18.63
N PRO A 42 13.46 22.28 -19.26
CA PRO A 42 13.15 21.09 -20.04
C PRO A 42 13.57 21.28 -21.50
N SER A 43 14.38 20.38 -22.04
CA SER A 43 14.44 20.10 -23.48
C SER A 43 15.07 18.73 -23.69
N ASP A 44 14.30 17.83 -24.30
CA ASP A 44 14.71 17.03 -25.48
C ASP A 44 13.79 15.82 -25.62
N ARG A 45 12.72 16.02 -26.41
CA ARG A 45 11.94 14.94 -27.04
C ARG A 45 12.51 14.72 -28.44
N PRO A 46 12.77 13.47 -28.85
CA PRO A 46 12.78 13.13 -30.26
C PRO A 46 11.42 12.55 -30.68
N ASP A 47 10.69 13.32 -31.49
CA ASP A 47 9.61 12.85 -32.36
C ASP A 47 10.17 11.88 -33.41
N GLY A 48 9.46 10.79 -33.67
CA GLY A 48 9.92 9.81 -34.66
C GLY A 48 8.93 8.69 -34.98
N GLY A 49 7.84 9.04 -35.65
CA GLY A 49 7.27 8.28 -36.77
C GLY A 49 6.87 6.81 -36.57
N VAL A 50 5.57 6.58 -36.47
CA VAL A 50 4.92 5.31 -36.85
C VAL A 50 4.94 5.17 -38.38
N PRO A 51 5.30 4.01 -38.94
CA PRO A 51 4.81 3.61 -40.24
C PRO A 51 3.75 2.50 -40.12
N GLU A 52 2.57 2.83 -40.62
CA GLU A 52 1.56 1.88 -41.10
C GLU A 52 2.08 1.23 -42.39
N ALA A 53 2.03 -0.10 -42.48
CA ALA A 53 2.10 -0.81 -43.75
C ALA A 53 1.33 -2.12 -43.68
N THR A 54 0.25 -2.15 -44.46
CA THR A 54 -0.65 -3.25 -44.76
C THR A 54 0.01 -4.38 -45.55
N ALA A 55 -0.36 -5.61 -45.18
CA ALA A 55 -0.56 -6.85 -45.97
C ALA A 55 0.20 -7.09 -47.28
N VAL A 56 0.92 -8.23 -47.38
CA VAL A 56 0.89 -9.19 -48.52
C VAL A 56 1.22 -10.62 -48.01
N THR A 57 0.61 -11.59 -48.68
CA THR A 57 0.42 -13.01 -48.43
C THR A 57 1.57 -13.97 -48.81
N SER A 58 1.52 -15.15 -48.15
CA SER A 58 1.81 -16.52 -48.64
C SER A 58 3.22 -16.94 -49.11
N SER A 59 3.83 -17.91 -48.44
CA SER A 59 3.94 -19.32 -48.91
C SER A 59 4.83 -20.14 -47.97
N GLY A 60 4.46 -21.41 -47.76
CA GLY A 60 5.03 -22.29 -46.75
C GLY A 60 6.42 -22.86 -47.06
N SER A 61 7.08 -23.33 -46.00
CA SER A 61 8.12 -24.35 -46.08
C SER A 61 8.10 -25.20 -44.81
N THR A 62 7.73 -26.46 -44.99
CA THR A 62 7.97 -27.57 -44.06
C THR A 62 9.44 -27.67 -43.69
N ALA A 63 9.75 -27.79 -42.39
CA ALA A 63 10.52 -28.92 -41.84
C ALA A 63 10.93 -28.70 -40.37
N THR A 64 10.73 -29.77 -39.60
CA THR A 64 11.45 -30.14 -38.36
C THR A 64 11.07 -29.40 -37.08
N ALA A 65 10.19 -30.05 -36.32
CA ALA A 65 9.94 -29.80 -34.92
C ALA A 65 11.26 -29.86 -34.12
N THR A 66 11.72 -28.70 -33.68
CA THR A 66 12.62 -28.61 -32.52
C THR A 66 11.72 -28.76 -31.30
N PRO A 67 11.99 -29.68 -30.35
CA PRO A 67 11.20 -29.71 -29.14
C PRO A 67 11.39 -28.37 -28.45
N MET A 68 10.28 -27.76 -28.07
CA MET A 68 10.28 -26.58 -27.22
C MET A 68 11.22 -26.85 -26.05
N LEU A 69 12.23 -26.00 -25.88
CA LEU A 69 12.76 -25.77 -24.54
C LEU A 69 11.58 -25.18 -23.78
N GLU A 70 10.90 -26.04 -23.02
CA GLU A 70 10.01 -25.62 -21.96
C GLU A 70 10.82 -24.67 -21.09
N LEU A 71 10.55 -23.36 -21.21
CA LEU A 71 11.07 -22.40 -20.27
C LEU A 71 10.26 -22.61 -19.00
N ASP A 72 10.85 -23.37 -18.10
CA ASP A 72 10.29 -23.92 -16.88
C ASP A 72 9.36 -22.92 -16.16
N ASP A 73 8.08 -23.27 -16.02
CA ASP A 73 7.09 -22.57 -15.19
C ASP A 73 7.55 -22.38 -13.73
N HIS A 74 8.56 -23.15 -13.30
CA HIS A 74 9.20 -23.06 -11.98
C HIS A 74 9.94 -21.73 -11.75
N LEU A 75 10.51 -21.11 -12.79
CA LEU A 75 11.18 -19.81 -12.64
C LEU A 75 10.18 -18.65 -12.56
N ARG A 76 9.00 -18.80 -13.18
CA ARG A 76 7.89 -17.84 -13.08
C ARG A 76 7.25 -17.89 -11.68
N GLY A 77 7.08 -19.08 -11.11
CA GLY A 77 6.57 -19.28 -9.76
C GLY A 77 7.54 -18.90 -8.63
N ALA A 78 8.85 -18.95 -8.87
CA ALA A 78 9.85 -18.59 -7.85
C ALA A 78 9.90 -17.07 -7.56
N ALA A 79 9.70 -16.24 -8.59
CA ALA A 79 9.68 -14.79 -8.43
C ALA A 79 8.38 -14.29 -7.76
N THR A 80 7.23 -14.87 -8.11
CA THR A 80 5.95 -14.58 -7.44
C THR A 80 5.96 -15.11 -6.01
N GLY A 81 6.41 -16.35 -5.80
CA GLY A 81 6.44 -16.97 -4.47
C GLY A 81 7.29 -16.22 -3.44
N LYS A 82 8.40 -15.59 -3.87
CA LYS A 82 9.24 -14.79 -2.95
C LYS A 82 8.60 -13.44 -2.60
N ALA A 83 7.94 -12.78 -3.55
CA ALA A 83 7.21 -11.54 -3.29
C ALA A 83 6.00 -11.81 -2.36
N ASP A 84 5.26 -12.88 -2.63
CA ASP A 84 4.11 -13.30 -1.84
C ASP A 84 4.51 -13.65 -0.39
N THR A 85 5.67 -14.28 -0.21
CA THR A 85 6.21 -14.62 1.12
C THR A 85 6.56 -13.36 1.93
N TYR A 86 7.23 -12.38 1.32
CA TYR A 86 7.59 -11.13 2.01
C TYR A 86 6.36 -10.35 2.48
N VAL A 87 5.35 -10.23 1.61
CA VAL A 87 4.12 -9.50 1.91
C VAL A 87 3.34 -10.19 3.04
N GLU A 88 3.27 -11.52 3.03
CA GLU A 88 2.63 -12.29 4.10
C GLU A 88 3.37 -12.10 5.44
N GLU A 89 4.70 -12.23 5.48
CA GLU A 89 5.50 -11.99 6.68
C GLU A 89 5.35 -10.56 7.22
N PHE A 90 5.25 -9.57 6.33
CA PHE A 90 5.01 -8.17 6.68
C PHE A 90 3.69 -7.99 7.45
N TYR A 91 2.59 -8.51 6.91
CA TYR A 91 1.28 -8.36 7.56
C TYR A 91 1.14 -9.25 8.80
N GLN A 92 1.83 -10.38 8.85
CA GLN A 92 1.97 -11.16 10.09
C GLN A 92 2.68 -10.36 11.19
N ALA A 93 3.81 -9.70 10.87
CA ALA A 93 4.52 -8.85 11.83
C ALA A 93 3.69 -7.64 12.29
N ALA A 94 2.86 -7.10 11.39
CA ALA A 94 1.90 -6.03 11.72
C ALA A 94 0.74 -6.50 12.61
N GLY A 95 0.47 -7.81 12.66
CA GLY A 95 -0.68 -8.40 13.36
C GLY A 95 -1.98 -8.38 12.55
N HIS A 96 -1.87 -8.20 11.23
CA HIS A 96 -2.94 -7.90 10.27
C HIS A 96 -3.78 -6.68 10.64
N LEU A 97 -4.25 -5.96 9.62
CA LEU A 97 -5.18 -4.86 9.83
C LEU A 97 -6.58 -5.41 10.15
N ARG A 98 -7.08 -5.04 11.33
CA ARG A 98 -8.45 -5.35 11.75
C ARG A 98 -9.34 -4.14 11.55
N CYS A 99 -10.10 -4.12 10.47
CA CYS A 99 -11.11 -3.10 10.26
C CYS A 99 -12.25 -3.20 11.30
N PRO A 100 -12.62 -2.10 11.98
CA PRO A 100 -13.76 -2.07 12.89
C PRO A 100 -15.10 -2.02 12.16
N GLN A 101 -15.09 -1.67 10.87
CA GLN A 101 -16.30 -1.46 10.08
C GLN A 101 -16.86 -2.79 9.54
N PRO A 102 -18.16 -3.09 9.74
CA PRO A 102 -18.75 -4.35 9.33
C PRO A 102 -18.97 -4.49 7.82
N GLN A 103 -18.89 -3.40 7.06
CA GLN A 103 -19.22 -3.31 5.64
C GLN A 103 -18.34 -4.22 4.78
N ARG A 104 -18.86 -4.58 3.61
CA ARG A 104 -18.14 -5.29 2.56
C ARG A 104 -18.31 -4.54 1.25
N HIS A 105 -17.23 -4.42 0.49
CA HIS A 105 -17.22 -3.77 -0.81
C HIS A 105 -16.67 -4.73 -1.86
N THR A 106 -17.14 -4.62 -3.10
CA THR A 106 -16.55 -5.41 -4.20
C THR A 106 -15.37 -4.67 -4.81
N GLN A 107 -14.52 -5.38 -5.55
CA GLN A 107 -13.40 -4.74 -6.24
C GLN A 107 -13.88 -3.70 -7.27
N GLU A 108 -15.01 -3.97 -7.94
CA GLU A 108 -15.61 -3.06 -8.91
C GLU A 108 -16.09 -1.77 -8.24
N GLU A 109 -16.60 -1.85 -7.01
CA GLU A 109 -16.97 -0.67 -6.23
C GLU A 109 -15.74 0.17 -5.92
N VAL A 110 -14.69 -0.44 -5.35
CA VAL A 110 -13.44 0.23 -4.98
C VAL A 110 -12.79 0.90 -6.19
N ALA A 111 -12.80 0.26 -7.36
CA ALA A 111 -12.23 0.77 -8.61
C ALA A 111 -12.87 2.08 -9.11
N ARG A 112 -14.06 2.46 -8.62
CA ARG A 112 -14.71 3.74 -8.96
C ARG A 112 -14.13 4.93 -8.20
N HIS A 113 -13.51 4.70 -7.05
CA HIS A 113 -13.00 5.74 -6.15
C HIS A 113 -11.50 5.98 -6.39
N ARG A 114 -11.19 6.77 -7.42
CA ARG A 114 -9.82 6.97 -7.95
C ARG A 114 -9.43 8.43 -8.18
N THR A 115 -10.09 9.37 -7.52
CA THR A 115 -9.82 10.81 -7.67
C THR A 115 -9.28 11.40 -6.37
N LYS A 116 -8.64 12.56 -6.42
CA LYS A 116 -8.03 13.18 -5.23
C LYS A 116 -9.01 13.38 -4.07
N ASP A 117 -10.25 13.75 -4.39
CA ASP A 117 -11.30 14.02 -3.41
C ASP A 117 -12.14 12.78 -3.09
N ASP A 118 -11.91 11.67 -3.80
CA ASP A 118 -12.60 10.39 -3.64
C ASP A 118 -11.69 9.23 -4.06
N LEU A 119 -10.83 8.82 -3.12
CA LEU A 119 -9.77 7.83 -3.31
C LEU A 119 -9.91 6.70 -2.30
N TRP A 120 -10.20 5.50 -2.80
CA TRP A 120 -10.17 4.28 -2.00
C TRP A 120 -9.04 3.36 -2.45
N ILE A 121 -8.50 2.60 -1.50
CA ILE A 121 -7.47 1.58 -1.76
C ILE A 121 -7.79 0.33 -0.93
N VAL A 122 -7.22 -0.80 -1.33
CA VAL A 122 -7.25 -2.04 -0.53
C VAL A 122 -5.87 -2.30 0.06
N VAL A 123 -5.81 -2.62 1.35
CA VAL A 123 -4.58 -3.04 2.04
C VAL A 123 -4.94 -4.18 2.99
N ASP A 124 -4.25 -5.31 2.86
CA ASP A 124 -4.48 -6.51 3.70
C ASP A 124 -5.97 -6.95 3.69
N GLY A 125 -6.61 -6.87 2.52
CA GLY A 125 -8.04 -7.16 2.34
C GLY A 125 -9.02 -6.16 2.97
N ASN A 126 -8.54 -5.04 3.52
CA ASN A 126 -9.36 -3.98 4.08
C ASN A 126 -9.49 -2.82 3.09
N VAL A 127 -10.68 -2.25 3.00
CA VAL A 127 -10.97 -1.11 2.11
C VAL A 127 -10.85 0.18 2.90
N LEU A 128 -9.99 1.07 2.42
CA LEU A 128 -9.62 2.31 3.09
C LEU A 128 -10.05 3.51 2.25
N ASN A 129 -10.71 4.49 2.87
CA ASN A 129 -10.92 5.81 2.26
C ASN A 129 -9.81 6.74 2.73
N VAL A 130 -8.91 7.10 1.81
CA VAL A 130 -7.71 7.91 2.09
C VAL A 130 -7.79 9.31 1.50
N SER A 131 -8.95 9.72 0.96
CA SER A 131 -9.15 10.99 0.24
C SER A 131 -8.62 12.20 1.03
N ALA A 132 -8.99 12.30 2.32
CA ALA A 132 -8.55 13.39 3.19
C ALA A 132 -7.06 13.33 3.57
N PHE A 133 -6.44 12.15 3.42
CA PHE A 133 -5.04 11.93 3.78
C PHE A 133 -4.07 12.20 2.63
N VAL A 134 -4.51 12.11 1.37
CA VAL A 134 -3.67 12.34 0.17
C VAL A 134 -2.72 13.56 0.30
N PRO A 135 -3.18 14.78 0.64
CA PRO A 135 -2.29 15.95 0.71
C PRO A 135 -1.28 15.91 1.88
N HIS A 136 -1.44 14.99 2.82
CA HIS A 136 -0.59 14.80 3.99
C HIS A 136 0.30 13.56 3.88
N HIS A 137 0.17 12.78 2.81
CA HIS A 137 0.95 11.58 2.60
C HIS A 137 2.45 11.92 2.40
N PRO A 138 3.38 11.40 3.22
CA PRO A 138 4.81 11.72 3.10
C PRO A 138 5.43 11.33 1.75
N GLY A 139 4.85 10.36 1.04
CA GLY A 139 5.26 9.97 -0.32
C GLY A 139 4.73 10.90 -1.42
N GLY A 140 3.97 11.94 -1.08
CA GLY A 140 3.36 12.87 -2.02
C GLY A 140 2.15 12.28 -2.78
N ASP A 141 1.85 12.86 -3.94
CA ASP A 141 0.69 12.53 -4.78
C ASP A 141 0.82 11.19 -5.53
N VAL A 142 1.81 10.34 -5.18
CA VAL A 142 2.01 9.00 -5.77
C VAL A 142 0.77 8.09 -5.65
N LEU A 143 -0.13 8.40 -4.71
CA LEU A 143 -1.41 7.71 -4.55
C LEU A 143 -2.39 7.97 -5.72
N LEU A 144 -2.16 9.01 -6.51
CA LEU A 144 -3.02 9.40 -7.65
C LEU A 144 -2.50 8.88 -8.99
N ASP A 145 -1.21 8.57 -9.07
CA ASP A 145 -0.52 8.14 -10.31
C ASP A 145 -0.71 6.62 -10.58
N GLY A 146 -1.95 6.14 -10.52
CA GLY A 146 -2.35 4.81 -11.00
C GLY A 146 -2.64 3.76 -9.94
N VAL A 147 -2.65 4.13 -8.66
CA VAL A 147 -2.88 3.18 -7.54
C VAL A 147 -4.26 3.30 -6.88
N GLY A 148 -4.99 4.37 -7.18
CA GLY A 148 -6.36 4.56 -6.73
C GLY A 148 -7.31 3.49 -7.22
N GLY A 149 -8.13 2.95 -6.32
CA GLY A 149 -9.11 1.92 -6.62
C GLY A 149 -8.53 0.50 -6.77
N GLN A 150 -7.29 0.27 -6.33
CA GLN A 150 -6.58 -1.00 -6.47
C GLN A 150 -6.17 -1.60 -5.13
N ASP A 151 -5.74 -2.87 -5.18
CA ASP A 151 -5.04 -3.50 -4.07
C ASP A 151 -3.58 -3.06 -4.02
N MET A 152 -3.24 -2.49 -2.87
CA MET A 152 -1.96 -1.87 -2.57
C MET A 152 -1.21 -2.60 -1.48
N ALA A 153 -1.65 -3.80 -1.08
CA ALA A 153 -1.02 -4.56 -0.01
C ALA A 153 0.48 -4.78 -0.25
N THR A 154 0.85 -5.19 -1.46
CA THR A 154 2.26 -5.41 -1.84
C THR A 154 3.06 -4.11 -1.84
N VAL A 155 2.55 -3.06 -2.48
CA VAL A 155 3.24 -1.76 -2.56
C VAL A 155 3.41 -1.16 -1.17
N PHE A 156 2.37 -1.20 -0.34
CA PHE A 156 2.41 -0.70 1.02
C PHE A 156 3.53 -1.37 1.82
N ALA A 157 3.64 -2.70 1.75
CA ALA A 157 4.66 -3.48 2.45
C ALA A 157 6.10 -3.08 2.05
N TYR A 158 6.34 -2.72 0.79
CA TYR A 158 7.67 -2.31 0.34
C TYR A 158 8.13 -0.93 0.81
N PHE A 159 7.19 -0.03 1.10
CA PHE A 159 7.50 1.38 1.39
C PHE A 159 7.23 1.82 2.83
N HIS A 160 6.62 0.96 3.65
CA HIS A 160 6.25 1.28 5.02
C HIS A 160 6.81 0.26 6.00
N ASP A 161 6.99 0.68 7.25
CA ASP A 161 7.26 -0.24 8.36
C ASP A 161 5.95 -0.95 8.79
N PRO A 162 5.97 -2.23 9.23
CA PRO A 162 4.79 -2.95 9.69
C PRO A 162 3.97 -2.21 10.78
N SER A 163 4.63 -1.42 11.63
CA SER A 163 3.93 -0.63 12.67
C SER A 163 2.96 0.41 12.09
N THR A 164 3.21 0.87 10.85
CA THR A 164 2.37 1.85 10.14
C THR A 164 0.97 1.30 9.86
N VAL A 165 0.83 -0.02 9.71
CA VAL A 165 -0.47 -0.67 9.46
C VAL A 165 -1.51 -0.29 10.52
N ARG A 166 -1.10 -0.08 11.77
CA ARG A 166 -2.00 0.31 12.87
C ARG A 166 -2.67 1.66 12.65
N LEU A 167 -2.04 2.56 11.90
CA LEU A 167 -2.58 3.88 11.59
C LEU A 167 -3.71 3.81 10.56
N LEU A 168 -3.77 2.73 9.76
CA LEU A 168 -4.76 2.55 8.71
C LEU A 168 -6.17 2.29 9.25
N VAL A 169 -6.29 1.87 10.52
CA VAL A 169 -7.57 1.58 11.19
C VAL A 169 -8.55 2.75 11.06
N SER A 170 -8.07 3.99 11.19
CA SER A 170 -8.90 5.20 11.12
C SER A 170 -9.46 5.50 9.73
N PHE A 171 -8.84 4.97 8.67
CA PHE A 171 -9.29 5.13 7.28
C PHE A 171 -10.19 3.99 6.82
N CYS A 172 -10.30 2.92 7.61
CA CYS A 172 -11.01 1.73 7.17
C CYS A 172 -12.52 1.96 7.12
N ILE A 173 -13.12 1.65 5.97
CA ILE A 173 -14.55 1.75 5.72
C ILE A 173 -15.23 0.38 5.58
N GLY A 174 -14.45 -0.70 5.48
CA GLY A 174 -14.97 -2.07 5.39
C GLY A 174 -13.91 -3.06 4.95
N ARG A 175 -14.32 -4.26 4.55
CA ARG A 175 -13.43 -5.27 3.96
C ARG A 175 -13.80 -5.61 2.54
N LEU A 176 -12.83 -6.07 1.76
CA LEU A 176 -13.10 -6.57 0.42
C LEU A 176 -13.96 -7.84 0.52
N LEU A 177 -14.96 -7.93 -0.35
CA LEU A 177 -15.76 -9.13 -0.52
C LEU A 177 -14.93 -10.14 -1.31
N LEU A 178 -14.54 -11.23 -0.67
CA LEU A 178 -13.92 -12.38 -1.35
C LEU A 178 -15.01 -13.03 -2.22
N GLN A 179 -14.82 -13.03 -3.53
CA GLN A 179 -15.70 -13.69 -4.50
C GLN A 179 -15.30 -15.15 -4.70
#